data_AF-A0AAY4C8M9-F1
#
_entry.id   AF-A0AAY4C8M9-F1
#
_cell.length_a   1.000
_cell.length_b   1.000
_cell.length_c   1.000
_cell.angle_alpha   90.00
_cell.angle_beta   90.00
_cell.angle_gamma   90.00
#
_symmetry.space_group_name_H-M   'P 1'
#
loop_
_entity.id
_entity.type
_entity.pdbx_description
1 polymer ?
#
loop_
_entity_poly.entity_id
_entity_poly.type
_entity_poly.pdbx_seq_one_letter_code
_entity_poly.pdbx_strand_id
1 'polypeptide(L)'
;MFTDMDYELEEDKLGIPTVPGTVTLTKDAQNLVGISIGGGAQYCPCLYIVQVFDNTPAALDGTLAAGDEITGVNGKPVKGKTKVEVAKMIQTVQGEVTMHYNKLQADPKQGKSLDIVLKKVKHRLVENMSSGTADALGLSRAILCNDGLVKRLEELEKTAELYKGLMEHTKRLLRAFFELSQTHRAFGDVFSVIGVREPQAAASEAFVKFAEAHRSIEKYGVQLLKTIKPMLHDLNTYLHKAIPDTKLTIRKYLDVKFEYLSYCLKVKEMDDEEYSCIAMGEPLYRVSTGNYEYRLILRCRQEARARFFFYVMNFYFLHWVLNSPSLHLQFFIL
;
A
#
# COMPACT_ATOMS: atom_id res chain seq x y z
N MET A 1 -21.90 -47.23 31.86
CA MET A 1 -22.06 -47.44 30.40
C MET A 1 -22.94 -46.30 29.90
N PHE A 2 -22.36 -45.11 29.75
CA PHE A 2 -23.00 -43.99 29.07
C PHE A 2 -22.47 -44.06 27.65
N THR A 3 -23.24 -44.68 26.76
CA THR A 3 -22.98 -44.69 25.34
C THR A 3 -22.96 -43.25 24.84
N ASP A 4 -21.90 -42.92 24.13
CA ASP A 4 -21.69 -41.68 23.38
C ASP A 4 -22.97 -41.28 22.63
N MET A 5 -23.66 -40.27 23.17
CA MET A 5 -24.65 -39.53 22.40
C MET A 5 -23.85 -38.63 21.47
N ASP A 6 -23.48 -39.15 20.29
CA ASP A 6 -22.94 -38.37 19.19
C ASP A 6 -24.00 -37.36 18.73
N TYR A 7 -24.10 -36.23 19.45
CA TYR A 7 -24.79 -35.06 18.95
C TYR A 7 -23.98 -34.56 17.75
N GLU A 8 -24.37 -34.96 16.53
CA GLU A 8 -23.92 -34.30 15.32
C GLU A 8 -24.34 -32.83 15.42
N LEU A 9 -23.41 -31.97 15.83
CA LEU A 9 -23.63 -30.54 15.89
C LEU A 9 -23.91 -30.03 14.48
N GLU A 10 -25.03 -29.33 14.31
CA GLU A 10 -25.36 -28.69 13.05
C GLU A 10 -24.30 -27.64 12.70
N GLU A 11 -23.96 -27.50 11.42
CA GLU A 11 -23.01 -26.48 10.97
C GLU A 11 -23.54 -25.08 11.25
N ASP A 12 -22.77 -24.27 11.97
CA ASP A 12 -23.04 -22.86 12.17
C ASP A 12 -22.50 -22.07 10.98
N LYS A 13 -23.35 -21.91 9.96
CA LYS A 13 -22.99 -21.23 8.71
C LYS A 13 -22.89 -19.72 8.85
N LEU A 14 -23.27 -19.14 10.00
CA LEU A 14 -23.36 -17.68 10.23
C LEU A 14 -24.18 -16.93 9.16
N GLY A 15 -25.13 -17.62 8.51
CA GLY A 15 -25.91 -17.06 7.40
C GLY A 15 -25.12 -16.84 6.10
N ILE A 16 -23.89 -17.36 5.98
CA ILE A 16 -23.04 -17.24 4.80
C ILE A 16 -23.43 -18.35 3.80
N PRO A 17 -23.93 -18.00 2.60
CA PRO A 17 -24.31 -19.01 1.63
C PRO A 17 -23.09 -19.69 1.01
N THR A 18 -23.27 -20.91 0.53
CA THR A 18 -22.27 -21.62 -0.25
C THR A 18 -22.81 -22.04 -1.61
N VAL A 19 -21.94 -22.04 -2.62
CA VAL A 19 -22.30 -22.46 -3.99
C VAL A 19 -21.44 -23.66 -4.39
N PRO A 20 -22.03 -24.83 -4.68
CA PRO A 20 -21.26 -25.99 -5.11
C PRO A 20 -20.64 -25.73 -6.49
N GLY A 21 -19.44 -26.26 -6.70
CA GLY A 21 -18.71 -26.15 -7.96
C GLY A 21 -17.72 -27.27 -8.15
N THR A 22 -17.12 -27.33 -9.34
CA THR A 22 -16.08 -28.30 -9.69
C THR A 22 -15.06 -27.61 -10.58
N VAL A 23 -13.78 -27.87 -10.32
CA VAL A 23 -12.66 -27.33 -11.11
C VAL A 23 -11.64 -28.43 -11.37
N THR A 24 -11.09 -28.46 -12.58
CA THR A 24 -10.00 -29.35 -12.95
C THR A 24 -8.73 -28.52 -13.10
N LEU A 25 -7.71 -28.84 -12.31
CA LEU A 25 -6.44 -28.13 -12.29
C LEU A 25 -5.33 -29.04 -12.83
N THR A 26 -4.59 -28.55 -13.82
CA THR A 26 -3.34 -29.16 -14.26
C THR A 26 -2.23 -28.80 -13.28
N LYS A 27 -1.57 -29.79 -12.69
CA LYS A 27 -0.53 -29.57 -11.70
C LYS A 27 0.76 -29.00 -12.30
N ASP A 28 1.54 -28.36 -11.44
CA ASP A 28 2.86 -27.84 -11.82
C ASP A 28 3.92 -28.94 -11.98
N ALA A 29 5.14 -28.55 -12.33
CA ALA A 29 6.27 -29.46 -12.49
C ALA A 29 6.66 -30.20 -11.19
N GLN A 30 6.24 -29.69 -10.03
CA GLN A 30 6.43 -30.31 -8.72
C GLN A 30 5.23 -31.17 -8.30
N ASN A 31 4.26 -31.39 -9.20
CA ASN A 31 3.03 -32.15 -8.97
C ASN A 31 2.15 -31.52 -7.86
N LEU A 32 2.18 -30.19 -7.73
CA LEU A 32 1.40 -29.41 -6.79
C LEU A 32 0.30 -28.60 -7.51
N VAL A 33 -0.80 -28.34 -6.77
CA VAL A 33 -1.86 -27.42 -7.20
C VAL A 33 -1.72 -26.02 -6.59
N GLY A 34 -1.00 -25.90 -5.47
CA GLY A 34 -0.76 -24.62 -4.80
C GLY A 34 -1.84 -24.17 -3.81
N ILE A 35 -2.40 -25.08 -3.01
CA ILE A 35 -3.31 -24.75 -1.90
C ILE A 35 -2.80 -25.33 -0.58
N SER A 36 -3.17 -24.71 0.54
CA SER A 36 -3.08 -25.30 1.88
C SER A 36 -4.47 -25.63 2.43
N ILE A 37 -4.56 -26.71 3.21
CA ILE A 37 -5.83 -27.28 3.68
C ILE A 37 -5.88 -27.21 5.21
N GLY A 38 -7.01 -26.72 5.73
CA GLY A 38 -7.34 -26.70 7.15
C GLY A 38 -8.58 -27.53 7.46
N GLY A 39 -8.90 -27.65 8.75
CA GLY A 39 -10.02 -28.46 9.23
C GLY A 39 -9.80 -29.97 9.11
N GLY A 40 -10.89 -30.68 8.84
CA GLY A 40 -10.97 -32.14 8.78
C GLY A 40 -11.04 -32.84 10.15
N ALA A 41 -11.17 -34.17 10.08
CA ALA A 41 -11.29 -35.02 11.25
C ALA A 41 -10.08 -34.90 12.21
N GLN A 42 -10.27 -35.07 13.52
CA GLN A 42 -11.53 -35.44 14.21
C GLN A 42 -12.37 -34.25 14.70
N TYR A 43 -11.85 -33.02 14.63
CA TYR A 43 -12.47 -31.86 15.30
C TYR A 43 -13.35 -31.01 14.40
N CYS A 44 -13.16 -31.03 13.07
CA CYS A 44 -13.90 -30.19 12.15
C CYS A 44 -14.63 -31.05 11.10
N PRO A 45 -15.94 -30.83 10.88
CA PRO A 45 -16.74 -31.67 9.97
C PRO A 45 -16.39 -31.46 8.48
N CYS A 46 -15.74 -30.34 8.14
CA CYS A 46 -15.38 -29.96 6.77
C CYS A 46 -13.88 -29.74 6.61
N LEU A 47 -13.39 -29.85 5.38
CA LEU A 47 -12.05 -29.42 4.97
C LEU A 47 -12.16 -28.15 4.16
N TYR A 48 -11.29 -27.18 4.40
CA TYR A 48 -11.34 -25.91 3.69
C TYR A 48 -9.95 -25.40 3.29
N ILE A 49 -9.92 -24.52 2.30
CA ILE A 49 -8.69 -23.92 1.80
C ILE A 49 -8.26 -22.82 2.77
N VAL A 50 -7.05 -22.93 3.33
CA VAL A 50 -6.47 -21.91 4.21
C VAL A 50 -5.78 -20.82 3.39
N GLN A 51 -5.10 -21.21 2.32
CA GLN A 51 -4.39 -20.30 1.43
C GLN A 51 -4.29 -20.88 0.03
N VAL A 52 -4.38 -20.00 -0.96
CA VAL A 52 -3.94 -20.26 -2.33
C VAL A 52 -2.60 -19.54 -2.52
N PHE A 53 -1.58 -20.25 -2.99
CA PHE A 53 -0.22 -19.73 -3.14
C PHE A 53 -0.06 -19.07 -4.52
N ASP A 54 0.65 -17.94 -4.57
CA ASP A 54 0.84 -17.21 -5.83
C ASP A 54 1.68 -18.02 -6.83
N ASN A 55 1.50 -17.75 -8.13
CA ASN A 55 2.22 -18.43 -9.22
C ASN A 55 2.04 -19.96 -9.23
N THR A 56 0.91 -20.44 -8.73
CA THR A 56 0.54 -21.86 -8.75
C THR A 56 -0.68 -22.10 -9.64
N PRO A 57 -0.95 -23.35 -10.08
CA PRO A 57 -2.12 -23.64 -10.90
C PRO A 57 -3.45 -23.14 -10.32
N ALA A 58 -3.69 -23.30 -9.01
CA ALA A 58 -4.90 -22.82 -8.36
C ALA A 58 -5.02 -21.29 -8.37
N ALA A 59 -3.89 -20.56 -8.22
CA ALA A 59 -3.90 -19.10 -8.28
C ALA A 59 -4.13 -18.57 -9.70
N LEU A 60 -3.55 -19.23 -10.72
CA LEU A 60 -3.68 -18.84 -12.12
C LEU A 60 -5.09 -19.10 -12.66
N ASP A 61 -5.69 -20.22 -12.26
CA ASP A 61 -7.07 -20.54 -12.59
C ASP A 61 -8.07 -19.58 -11.89
N GLY A 62 -7.82 -19.26 -10.61
CA GLY A 62 -8.60 -18.27 -9.86
C GLY A 62 -9.98 -18.75 -9.38
N THR A 63 -10.38 -19.99 -9.68
CA THR A 63 -11.67 -20.54 -9.24
C THR A 63 -11.68 -20.83 -7.75
N LEU A 64 -10.60 -21.40 -7.20
CA LEU A 64 -10.48 -21.72 -5.78
C LEU A 64 -9.95 -20.54 -4.99
N ALA A 65 -10.42 -20.38 -3.75
CA ALA A 65 -9.95 -19.32 -2.89
C ALA A 65 -10.12 -19.66 -1.39
N ALA A 66 -9.41 -18.95 -0.52
CA ALA A 66 -9.36 -19.21 0.91
C ALA A 66 -10.75 -19.13 1.57
N GLY A 67 -11.07 -20.09 2.44
CA GLY A 67 -12.38 -20.27 3.05
C GLY A 67 -13.34 -21.18 2.27
N ASP A 68 -13.03 -21.52 1.01
CA ASP A 68 -13.82 -22.50 0.25
C ASP A 68 -13.66 -23.89 0.86
N GLU A 69 -14.77 -24.62 0.96
CA GLU A 69 -14.76 -26.01 1.44
C GLU A 69 -14.43 -26.96 0.29
N ILE A 70 -13.63 -27.98 0.58
CA ILE A 70 -13.32 -29.09 -0.32
C ILE A 70 -14.26 -30.25 0.01
N THR A 71 -15.11 -30.63 -0.95
CA THR A 71 -16.11 -31.69 -0.76
C THR A 71 -15.70 -33.01 -1.43
N GLY A 72 -14.82 -32.96 -2.42
CA GLY A 72 -14.30 -34.17 -3.08
C GLY A 72 -13.05 -33.95 -3.94
N VAL A 73 -12.33 -35.04 -4.22
CA VAL A 73 -11.15 -35.08 -5.09
C VAL A 73 -11.29 -36.26 -6.06
N ASN A 74 -11.25 -36.00 -7.37
CA ASN A 74 -11.46 -36.97 -8.45
C ASN A 74 -12.70 -37.86 -8.23
N GLY A 75 -13.84 -37.23 -7.93
CA GLY A 75 -15.11 -37.92 -7.68
C GLY A 75 -15.20 -38.66 -6.35
N LYS A 76 -14.14 -38.69 -5.52
CA LYS A 76 -14.17 -39.31 -4.19
C LYS A 76 -14.51 -38.25 -3.13
N PRO A 77 -15.51 -38.49 -2.27
CA PRO A 77 -15.82 -37.56 -1.18
C PRO A 77 -14.68 -37.50 -0.15
N VAL A 78 -14.56 -36.34 0.50
CA VAL A 78 -13.54 -36.11 1.54
C VAL A 78 -14.10 -35.80 2.93
N LYS A 79 -15.43 -35.72 3.08
CA LYS A 79 -16.06 -35.56 4.40
C LYS A 79 -15.60 -36.67 5.35
N GLY A 80 -15.29 -36.29 6.59
CA GLY A 80 -14.77 -37.21 7.62
C GLY A 80 -13.29 -37.59 7.49
N LYS A 81 -12.57 -37.08 6.48
CA LYS A 81 -11.12 -37.30 6.35
C LYS A 81 -10.31 -36.24 7.09
N THR A 82 -9.09 -36.59 7.44
CA THR A 82 -8.09 -35.64 7.96
C THR A 82 -7.49 -34.82 6.82
N LYS A 83 -7.01 -33.61 7.13
CA LYS A 83 -6.27 -32.77 6.18
C LYS A 83 -5.08 -33.47 5.52
N VAL A 84 -4.42 -34.38 6.23
CA VAL A 84 -3.28 -35.16 5.73
C VAL A 84 -3.72 -36.17 4.68
N GLU A 85 -4.83 -36.86 4.90
CA GLU A 85 -5.37 -37.82 3.93
C GLU A 85 -5.81 -37.13 2.64
N VAL A 86 -6.50 -35.99 2.74
CA VAL A 86 -6.91 -35.23 1.55
C VAL A 86 -5.71 -34.67 0.80
N ALA A 87 -4.71 -34.15 1.50
CA ALA A 87 -3.46 -33.72 0.88
C ALA A 87 -2.78 -34.88 0.11
N LYS A 88 -2.72 -36.07 0.71
CA LYS A 88 -2.22 -37.28 0.04
C LYS A 88 -3.05 -37.66 -1.18
N MET A 89 -4.39 -37.63 -1.08
CA MET A 89 -5.28 -37.91 -2.21
C MET A 89 -5.01 -36.98 -3.41
N ILE A 90 -4.80 -35.69 -3.16
CA ILE A 90 -4.44 -34.73 -4.20
C ILE A 90 -3.05 -35.06 -4.75
N GLN A 91 -2.06 -35.31 -3.90
CA GLN A 91 -0.67 -35.59 -4.29
C GLN A 91 -0.51 -36.88 -5.13
N THR A 92 -1.29 -37.93 -4.84
CA THR A 92 -1.22 -39.21 -5.57
C THR A 92 -1.70 -39.11 -7.02
N VAL A 93 -2.58 -38.15 -7.32
CA VAL A 93 -3.04 -37.91 -8.69
C VAL A 93 -1.91 -37.29 -9.52
N GLN A 94 -1.61 -37.83 -10.69
CA GLN A 94 -0.60 -37.28 -11.61
C GLN A 94 -1.29 -36.49 -12.73
N GLY A 95 -0.69 -35.37 -13.14
CA GLY A 95 -1.24 -34.51 -14.20
C GLY A 95 -2.41 -33.66 -13.71
N GLU A 96 -3.65 -34.06 -14.01
CA GLU A 96 -4.85 -33.28 -13.72
C GLU A 96 -5.60 -33.80 -12.49
N VAL A 97 -6.01 -32.87 -11.62
CA VAL A 97 -6.85 -33.17 -10.47
C VAL A 97 -8.15 -32.37 -10.53
N THR A 98 -9.27 -33.08 -10.38
CA THR A 98 -10.60 -32.50 -10.31
C THR A 98 -11.01 -32.34 -8.85
N MET A 99 -11.30 -31.12 -8.44
CA MET A 99 -11.73 -30.79 -7.08
C MET A 99 -13.20 -30.37 -7.08
N HIS A 100 -13.99 -31.00 -6.21
CA HIS A 100 -15.33 -30.53 -5.88
C HIS A 100 -15.25 -29.63 -4.66
N TYR A 101 -15.92 -28.49 -4.72
CA TYR A 101 -15.85 -27.48 -3.66
C TYR A 101 -17.20 -26.83 -3.41
N ASN A 102 -17.36 -26.26 -2.22
CA ASN A 102 -18.43 -25.34 -1.87
C ASN A 102 -17.82 -23.95 -1.71
N LYS A 103 -18.12 -23.06 -2.66
CA LYS A 103 -17.64 -21.67 -2.68
C LYS A 103 -18.26 -20.90 -1.53
N LEU A 104 -17.45 -20.31 -0.67
CA LEU A 104 -17.93 -19.46 0.42
C LEU A 104 -18.28 -18.07 -0.13
N GLN A 105 -19.57 -17.71 -0.12
CA GLN A 105 -20.07 -16.39 -0.55
C GLN A 105 -19.98 -15.38 0.60
N ALA A 106 -18.76 -15.12 1.05
CA ALA A 106 -18.48 -14.21 2.15
C ALA A 106 -18.54 -12.74 1.69
N ASP A 107 -19.31 -11.91 2.41
CA ASP A 107 -19.27 -10.45 2.24
C ASP A 107 -18.11 -9.88 3.07
N PRO A 108 -17.14 -9.15 2.48
CA PRO A 108 -16.03 -8.54 3.21
C PRO A 108 -16.47 -7.60 4.33
N LYS A 109 -17.70 -7.07 4.29
CA LYS A 109 -18.27 -6.26 5.39
C LYS A 109 -18.49 -7.09 6.65
N GLN A 110 -18.85 -8.37 6.52
CA GLN A 110 -19.08 -9.26 7.67
C GLN A 110 -17.77 -9.54 8.43
N GLY A 111 -16.63 -9.58 7.73
CA GLY A 111 -15.32 -9.76 8.36
C GLY A 111 -14.76 -8.52 9.05
N LYS A 112 -15.36 -7.34 8.87
CA LYS A 112 -14.93 -6.07 9.49
C LYS A 112 -15.48 -5.91 10.91
N SER A 113 -15.00 -6.74 11.82
CA SER A 113 -15.34 -6.63 13.24
C SER A 113 -14.65 -5.45 13.93
N LEU A 114 -15.18 -5.04 15.08
CA LEU A 114 -14.53 -4.03 15.94
C LEU A 114 -13.11 -4.45 16.32
N ASP A 115 -12.88 -5.76 16.52
CA ASP A 115 -11.57 -6.33 16.80
C ASP A 115 -10.56 -6.07 15.66
N ILE A 116 -10.97 -6.28 14.39
CA ILE A 116 -10.13 -5.94 13.22
C ILE A 116 -9.83 -4.44 13.17
N VAL A 117 -10.81 -3.59 13.47
CA VAL A 117 -10.62 -2.13 13.50
C VAL A 117 -9.62 -1.73 14.59
N LEU A 118 -9.74 -2.29 15.80
CA LEU A 118 -8.83 -2.03 16.91
C LEU A 118 -7.40 -2.52 16.59
N LYS A 119 -7.26 -3.69 15.96
CA LYS A 119 -5.98 -4.19 15.47
C LYS A 119 -5.35 -3.24 14.44
N LYS A 120 -6.14 -2.70 13.51
CA LYS A 120 -5.67 -1.71 12.52
C LYS A 120 -5.19 -0.42 13.18
N VAL A 121 -5.91 0.07 14.19
CA VAL A 121 -5.51 1.24 14.99
C VAL A 121 -4.21 0.96 15.74
N LYS A 122 -4.09 -0.21 16.38
CA LYS A 122 -2.86 -0.64 17.04
C LYS A 122 -1.66 -0.62 16.07
N HIS A 123 -1.81 -1.19 14.86
CA HIS A 123 -0.73 -1.17 13.87
C HIS A 123 -0.31 0.26 13.48
N ARG A 124 -1.28 1.16 13.29
CA ARG A 124 -1.02 2.57 12.99
C ARG A 124 -0.27 3.30 14.11
N LEU A 125 -0.59 2.99 15.37
CA LEU A 125 0.08 3.61 16.53
C LEU A 125 1.52 3.10 16.67
N VAL A 126 1.73 1.79 16.57
CA VAL A 126 3.05 1.16 16.74
C VAL A 126 4.03 1.59 15.63
N GLU A 127 3.56 1.86 14.41
CA GLU A 127 4.43 2.32 13.32
C GLU A 127 5.09 3.68 13.60
N ASN A 128 4.42 4.57 14.34
CA ASN A 128 4.95 5.88 14.70
C ASN A 128 5.74 5.91 16.02
N MET A 129 5.93 4.75 16.68
CA MET A 129 6.61 4.66 17.97
C MET A 129 8.05 4.19 17.83
N SER A 130 8.93 4.73 18.68
CA SER A 130 10.28 4.19 18.84
C SER A 130 10.23 2.75 19.37
N SER A 131 11.26 1.96 19.07
CA SER A 131 11.38 0.60 19.57
C SER A 131 11.24 0.53 21.10
N GLY A 132 11.97 1.38 21.81
CA GLY A 132 11.94 1.42 23.28
C GLY A 132 10.57 1.82 23.85
N THR A 133 9.84 2.72 23.19
CA THR A 133 8.49 3.12 23.62
C THR A 133 7.48 2.00 23.39
N ALA A 134 7.54 1.31 22.25
CA ALA A 134 6.64 0.21 21.94
C ALA A 134 6.84 -0.98 22.89
N ASP A 135 8.09 -1.32 23.21
CA ASP A 135 8.44 -2.39 24.12
C ASP A 135 7.99 -2.07 25.56
N ALA A 136 8.17 -0.82 26.01
CA ALA A 136 7.68 -0.35 27.31
C ALA A 136 6.14 -0.42 27.45
N LEU A 137 5.41 -0.35 26.33
CA LEU A 137 3.95 -0.47 26.28
C LEU A 137 3.48 -1.91 25.99
N GLY A 138 4.39 -2.88 25.87
CA GLY A 138 4.07 -4.28 25.57
C GLY A 138 3.49 -4.50 24.17
N LEU A 139 3.74 -3.60 23.21
CA LEU A 139 3.19 -3.67 21.87
C LEU A 139 4.08 -4.53 20.95
N SER A 140 3.66 -5.76 20.65
CA SER A 140 4.38 -6.65 19.73
C SER A 140 4.54 -6.06 18.33
N ARG A 141 5.79 -6.04 17.83
CA ARG A 141 6.21 -5.45 16.54
C ARG A 141 6.43 -6.47 15.43
N ALA A 142 6.15 -7.76 15.65
CA ALA A 142 6.60 -8.88 14.81
C ALA A 142 6.26 -8.80 13.29
N ILE A 143 5.34 -7.91 12.90
CA ILE A 143 4.85 -7.74 11.53
C ILE A 143 5.18 -6.32 10.97
N LEU A 144 5.71 -5.41 11.79
CA LEU A 144 5.82 -3.96 11.52
C LEU A 144 7.26 -3.48 11.25
N CYS A 145 8.25 -4.37 11.23
CA CYS A 145 9.66 -3.95 11.23
C CYS A 145 10.14 -3.44 9.86
N ASN A 146 10.74 -2.23 9.88
CA ASN A 146 11.52 -1.62 8.80
C ASN A 146 10.78 -1.25 7.50
N ASP A 147 9.62 -0.61 7.61
CA ASP A 147 9.08 0.06 6.42
C ASP A 147 9.91 1.30 6.08
N GLY A 148 10.92 1.13 5.23
CA GLY A 148 11.74 2.23 4.72
C GLY A 148 10.91 3.34 4.06
N LEU A 149 9.67 3.03 3.64
CA LEU A 149 8.76 3.99 3.02
C LEU A 149 8.34 5.11 3.99
N VAL A 150 8.15 4.81 5.28
CA VAL A 150 7.79 5.83 6.29
C VAL A 150 8.96 6.79 6.49
N LYS A 151 10.18 6.26 6.62
CA LYS A 151 11.39 7.09 6.71
C LYS A 151 11.60 7.93 5.44
N ARG A 152 11.38 7.35 4.26
CA ARG A 152 11.42 8.08 2.98
C ARG A 152 10.34 9.16 2.88
N LEU A 153 9.16 8.92 3.46
CA LEU A 153 8.11 9.92 3.54
C LEU A 153 8.53 11.09 4.45
N GLU A 154 9.10 10.82 5.63
CA GLU A 154 9.63 11.87 6.50
C GLU A 154 10.76 12.68 5.82
N GLU A 155 11.65 12.01 5.08
CA GLU A 155 12.68 12.66 4.27
C GLU A 155 12.05 13.57 3.20
N LEU A 156 11.05 13.08 2.46
CA LEU A 156 10.30 13.85 1.46
C LEU A 156 9.64 15.09 2.10
N GLU A 157 9.08 14.97 3.30
CA GLU A 157 8.47 16.09 4.02
C GLU A 157 9.48 17.16 4.41
N LYS A 158 10.64 16.76 4.94
CA LYS A 158 11.73 17.69 5.26
C LYS A 158 12.23 18.42 4.03
N THR A 159 12.43 17.70 2.92
CA THR A 159 12.85 18.30 1.64
C THR A 159 11.77 19.23 1.07
N ALA A 160 10.49 18.90 1.21
CA ALA A 160 9.38 19.75 0.78
C ALA A 160 9.37 21.10 1.51
N GLU A 161 9.57 21.09 2.84
CA GLU A 161 9.63 22.34 3.63
C GLU A 161 10.85 23.19 3.25
N LEU A 162 12.00 22.57 2.99
CA LEU A 162 13.18 23.27 2.49
C LEU A 162 12.91 23.95 1.14
N TYR A 163 12.29 23.25 0.19
CA TYR A 163 11.94 23.81 -1.11
C TYR A 163 10.87 24.90 -1.02
N LYS A 164 9.92 24.78 -0.11
CA LYS A 164 8.93 25.82 0.17
C LYS A 164 9.60 27.09 0.66
N GLY A 165 10.52 26.97 1.64
CA GLY A 165 11.31 28.09 2.13
C GLY A 165 12.13 28.74 1.00
N LEU A 166 12.85 27.93 0.21
CA LEU A 166 13.62 28.42 -0.94
C LEU A 166 12.75 29.22 -1.91
N MET A 167 11.59 28.67 -2.30
CA MET A 167 10.65 29.33 -3.20
C MET A 167 10.18 30.68 -2.64
N GLU A 168 9.84 30.76 -1.35
CA GLU A 168 9.41 31.99 -0.70
C GLU A 168 10.53 33.04 -0.63
N HIS A 169 11.75 32.62 -0.34
CA HIS A 169 12.92 33.51 -0.36
C HIS A 169 13.24 34.02 -1.77
N THR A 170 13.24 33.16 -2.77
CA THR A 170 13.46 33.57 -4.17
C THR A 170 12.37 34.53 -4.65
N LYS A 171 11.09 34.31 -4.30
CA LYS A 171 10.01 35.26 -4.61
C LYS A 171 10.25 36.65 -4.01
N ARG A 172 10.67 36.71 -2.74
CA ARG A 172 11.00 37.98 -2.07
C ARG A 172 12.21 38.67 -2.71
N LEU A 173 13.27 37.90 -3.01
CA LEU A 173 14.47 38.41 -3.68
C LEU A 173 14.15 38.99 -5.06
N LEU A 174 13.39 38.26 -5.87
CA LEU A 174 12.98 38.72 -7.20
C LEU A 174 12.14 39.99 -7.14
N ARG A 175 11.26 40.12 -6.14
CA ARG A 175 10.47 41.34 -5.93
C ARG A 175 11.36 42.54 -5.62
N ALA A 176 12.27 42.39 -4.65
CA ALA A 176 13.22 43.44 -4.30
C ALA A 176 14.12 43.82 -5.49
N PHE A 177 14.57 42.83 -6.24
CA PHE A 177 15.39 43.04 -7.43
C PHE A 177 14.63 43.76 -8.55
N PHE A 178 13.35 43.46 -8.74
CA PHE A 178 12.49 44.17 -9.69
C PHE A 178 12.26 45.64 -9.28
N GLU A 179 11.99 45.89 -7.99
CA GLU A 179 11.85 47.25 -7.45
C GLU A 179 13.15 48.05 -7.60
N LEU A 180 14.30 47.41 -7.36
CA LEU A 180 15.62 48.00 -7.62
C LEU A 180 15.82 48.28 -9.12
N SER A 181 15.46 47.36 -10.01
CA SER A 181 15.61 47.55 -11.46
C SER A 181 14.74 48.70 -11.98
N GLN A 182 13.54 48.89 -11.42
CA GLN A 182 12.70 50.07 -11.71
C GLN A 182 13.36 51.38 -11.24
N THR A 183 14.06 51.36 -10.10
CA THR A 183 14.80 52.53 -9.60
C THR A 183 15.97 52.86 -10.52
N HIS A 184 16.71 51.86 -11.02
CA HIS A 184 17.75 52.08 -12.03
C HIS A 184 17.19 52.67 -13.32
N ARG A 185 16.02 52.24 -13.79
CA ARG A 185 15.35 52.88 -14.93
C ARG A 185 15.08 54.36 -14.68
N ALA A 186 14.56 54.72 -13.52
CA ALA A 186 14.31 56.12 -13.16
C ALA A 186 15.60 56.95 -13.14
N PHE A 187 16.70 56.42 -12.59
CA PHE A 187 18.02 57.08 -12.69
C PHE A 187 18.47 57.25 -14.14
N GLY A 188 18.26 56.24 -14.98
CA GLY A 188 18.56 56.32 -16.41
C GLY A 188 17.82 57.47 -17.09
N ASP A 189 16.54 57.65 -16.76
CA ASP A 189 15.72 58.73 -17.31
C ASP A 189 16.17 60.12 -16.80
N VAL A 190 16.50 60.24 -15.51
CA VAL A 190 17.02 61.50 -14.93
C VAL A 190 18.38 61.88 -15.52
N PHE A 191 19.34 60.94 -15.58
CA PHE A 191 20.66 61.22 -16.17
C PHE A 191 20.57 61.59 -17.66
N SER A 192 19.62 60.98 -18.39
CA SER A 192 19.38 61.34 -19.78
C SER A 192 18.91 62.80 -19.91
N VAL A 193 18.06 63.29 -19.01
CA VAL A 193 17.59 64.68 -19.00
C VAL A 193 18.72 65.65 -18.61
N ILE A 194 19.53 65.30 -17.61
CA ILE A 194 20.68 66.11 -17.19
C ILE A 194 21.69 66.22 -18.34
N GLY A 195 22.05 65.11 -18.97
CA GLY A 195 23.03 65.08 -20.06
C GLY A 195 22.64 65.99 -21.24
N VAL A 196 21.35 66.06 -21.59
CA VAL A 196 20.86 66.94 -22.68
C VAL A 196 20.95 68.43 -22.31
N ARG A 197 20.85 68.77 -21.02
CA ARG A 197 20.85 70.16 -20.52
C ARG A 197 22.23 70.65 -20.09
N GLU A 198 23.23 69.78 -20.06
CA GLU A 198 24.57 70.07 -19.56
C GLU A 198 25.41 70.83 -20.62
N PRO A 199 25.83 72.09 -20.36
CA PRO A 199 26.59 72.88 -21.33
C PRO A 199 28.02 72.37 -21.56
N GLN A 200 28.64 71.69 -20.59
CA GLN A 200 29.98 71.14 -20.77
C GLN A 200 29.91 69.79 -21.51
N ALA A 201 30.43 69.75 -22.75
CA ALA A 201 30.36 68.57 -23.63
C ALA A 201 30.86 67.26 -22.97
N ALA A 202 31.98 67.32 -22.23
CA ALA A 202 32.53 66.15 -21.54
C ALA A 202 31.61 65.62 -20.42
N ALA A 203 30.95 66.52 -19.68
CA ALA A 203 30.00 66.14 -18.64
C ALA A 203 28.68 65.61 -19.23
N SER A 204 28.20 66.23 -20.32
CA SER A 204 27.05 65.75 -21.10
C SER A 204 27.24 64.30 -21.56
N GLU A 205 28.39 64.00 -22.18
CA GLU A 205 28.71 62.64 -22.63
C GLU A 205 28.76 61.63 -21.47
N ALA A 206 29.32 62.02 -20.32
CA ALA A 206 29.36 61.18 -19.13
C ALA A 206 27.95 60.85 -18.61
N PHE A 207 27.06 61.84 -18.54
CA PHE A 207 25.67 61.62 -18.13
C PHE A 207 24.89 60.71 -19.08
N VAL A 208 25.15 60.79 -20.39
CA VAL A 208 24.56 59.86 -21.36
C VAL A 208 25.04 58.43 -21.11
N LYS A 209 26.34 58.21 -20.87
CA LYS A 209 26.88 56.89 -20.54
C LYS A 209 26.30 56.34 -19.24
N PHE A 210 26.13 57.18 -18.21
CA PHE A 210 25.46 56.76 -16.97
C PHE A 210 23.99 56.39 -17.22
N ALA A 211 23.27 57.19 -18.03
CA ALA A 211 21.88 56.90 -18.37
C ALA A 211 21.72 55.53 -19.04
N GLU A 212 22.59 55.23 -20.03
CA GLU A 212 22.59 53.96 -20.73
C GLU A 212 22.94 52.78 -19.82
N ALA A 213 23.95 52.93 -18.96
CA ALA A 213 24.33 51.89 -18.00
C ALA A 213 23.16 51.54 -17.06
N HIS A 214 22.49 52.56 -16.52
CA HIS A 214 21.32 52.38 -15.65
C HIS A 214 20.13 51.73 -16.36
N ARG A 215 19.85 52.10 -17.62
CA ARG A 215 18.83 51.43 -18.45
C ARG A 215 19.22 49.98 -18.79
N SER A 216 20.50 49.70 -18.98
CA SER A 216 21.00 48.34 -19.21
C SER A 216 20.78 47.45 -17.99
N ILE A 217 21.02 47.96 -16.78
CA ILE A 217 20.74 47.24 -15.53
C ILE A 217 19.25 46.85 -15.43
N GLU A 218 18.32 47.73 -15.82
CA GLU A 218 16.89 47.37 -15.85
C GLU A 218 16.59 46.25 -16.84
N LYS A 219 17.16 46.29 -18.04
CA LYS A 219 16.97 45.24 -19.06
C LYS A 219 17.46 43.88 -18.57
N TYR A 220 18.64 43.82 -17.96
CA TYR A 220 19.14 42.60 -17.31
C TYR A 220 18.22 42.16 -16.18
N GLY A 221 17.69 43.12 -15.41
CA GLY A 221 16.71 42.90 -14.35
C GLY A 221 15.48 42.12 -14.82
N VAL A 222 14.87 42.62 -15.90
CA VAL A 222 13.69 42.02 -16.54
C VAL A 222 14.02 40.65 -17.14
N GLN A 223 15.19 40.49 -17.75
CA GLN A 223 15.62 39.20 -18.31
C GLN A 223 15.77 38.14 -17.23
N LEU A 224 16.40 38.47 -16.09
CA LEU A 224 16.54 37.55 -14.95
C LEU A 224 15.18 37.08 -14.44
N LEU A 225 14.21 37.99 -14.31
CA LEU A 225 12.84 37.65 -13.90
C LEU A 225 12.16 36.70 -14.87
N LYS A 226 12.31 36.92 -16.19
CA LYS A 226 11.76 36.02 -17.22
C LYS A 226 12.37 34.63 -17.16
N THR A 227 13.65 34.52 -16.81
CA THR A 227 14.34 33.23 -16.67
C THR A 227 13.94 32.48 -15.39
N ILE A 228 13.81 33.18 -14.26
CA ILE A 228 13.56 32.52 -12.96
C ILE A 228 12.08 32.22 -12.73
N LYS A 229 11.15 33.01 -13.29
CA LYS A 229 9.71 32.85 -13.07
C LYS A 229 9.18 31.44 -13.47
N PRO A 230 9.56 30.83 -14.60
CA PRO A 230 9.18 29.46 -14.93
C PRO A 230 9.70 28.44 -13.92
N MET A 231 10.96 28.55 -13.48
CA MET A 231 11.53 27.64 -12.47
C MET A 231 10.73 27.67 -11.15
N LEU A 232 10.28 28.86 -10.73
CA LEU A 232 9.40 28.99 -9.56
C LEU A 232 8.01 28.37 -9.78
N HIS A 233 7.48 28.43 -11.00
CA HIS A 233 6.22 27.79 -11.34
C HIS A 233 6.33 26.27 -11.25
N ASP A 234 7.39 25.69 -11.80
CA ASP A 234 7.63 24.25 -11.78
C ASP A 234 7.83 23.74 -10.34
N LEU A 235 8.65 24.45 -9.55
CA LEU A 235 8.83 24.13 -8.13
C LEU A 235 7.52 24.26 -7.34
N ASN A 236 6.70 25.26 -7.65
CA ASN A 236 5.37 25.40 -7.04
C ASN A 236 4.46 24.23 -7.39
N THR A 237 4.48 23.77 -8.64
CA THR A 237 3.71 22.60 -9.11
C THR A 237 4.19 21.33 -8.40
N TYR A 238 5.51 21.11 -8.30
CA TYR A 238 6.07 19.98 -7.57
C TYR A 238 5.61 19.97 -6.10
N LEU A 239 5.72 21.10 -5.41
CA LEU A 239 5.34 21.24 -3.99
C LEU A 239 3.84 21.04 -3.73
N HIS A 240 2.97 21.57 -4.61
CA HIS A 240 1.52 21.64 -4.35
C HIS A 240 0.70 20.59 -5.09
N LYS A 241 1.29 19.83 -6.01
CA LYS A 241 0.62 18.72 -6.71
C LYS A 241 1.36 17.41 -6.49
N ALA A 242 2.60 17.31 -6.98
CA ALA A 242 3.34 16.04 -6.98
C ALA A 242 3.58 15.47 -5.57
N ILE A 243 4.00 16.32 -4.61
CA ILE A 243 4.23 15.88 -3.23
C ILE A 243 2.92 15.43 -2.55
N PRO A 244 1.82 16.22 -2.55
CA PRO A 244 0.52 15.77 -2.03
C PRO A 244 0.02 14.45 -2.63
N ASP A 245 0.14 14.26 -3.95
CA ASP A 245 -0.29 13.03 -4.62
C ASP A 245 0.55 11.82 -4.18
N THR A 246 1.87 12.02 -4.04
CA THR A 246 2.78 11.01 -3.50
C THR A 246 2.39 10.63 -2.06
N LYS A 247 2.13 11.63 -1.20
CA LYS A 247 1.68 11.43 0.18
C LYS A 247 0.36 10.65 0.24
N LEU A 248 -0.61 11.00 -0.61
CA LEU A 248 -1.89 10.31 -0.67
C LEU A 248 -1.73 8.84 -1.06
N THR A 249 -0.86 8.56 -2.02
CA THR A 249 -0.56 7.19 -2.47
C THR A 249 0.08 6.35 -1.35
N ILE A 250 1.05 6.92 -0.64
CA ILE A 250 1.67 6.28 0.53
C ILE A 250 0.64 6.01 1.63
N ARG A 251 -0.24 6.98 1.93
CA ARG A 251 -1.31 6.79 2.92
C ARG A 251 -2.27 5.66 2.55
N LYS A 252 -2.65 5.56 1.27
CA LYS A 252 -3.50 4.47 0.77
C LYS A 252 -2.81 3.11 0.91
N TYR A 253 -1.51 3.04 0.60
CA TYR A 253 -0.70 1.83 0.80
C TYR A 253 -0.65 1.40 2.27
N LEU A 254 -0.35 2.32 3.19
CA LEU A 254 -0.30 2.02 4.63
C LEU A 254 -1.66 1.55 5.15
N ASP A 255 -2.75 2.15 4.66
CA ASP A 255 -4.10 1.75 5.07
C ASP A 255 -4.43 0.31 4.68
N VAL A 256 -4.11 -0.11 3.45
CA VAL A 256 -4.33 -1.50 2.98
C VAL A 256 -3.34 -2.48 3.62
N LYS A 257 -2.09 -2.06 3.87
CA LYS A 257 -1.09 -2.84 4.61
C LYS A 257 -1.63 -3.18 5.99
N PHE A 258 -2.04 -2.18 6.76
CA PHE A 258 -2.53 -2.39 8.12
C PHE A 258 -3.81 -3.21 8.17
N GLU A 259 -4.71 -3.05 7.20
CA GLU A 259 -5.88 -3.92 7.08
C GLU A 259 -5.47 -5.38 6.89
N TYR A 260 -4.56 -5.67 5.96
CA TYR A 260 -4.03 -7.02 5.75
C TYR A 260 -3.34 -7.59 7.01
N LEU A 261 -2.47 -6.81 7.66
CA LEU A 261 -1.78 -7.24 8.88
C LEU A 261 -2.74 -7.53 10.03
N SER A 262 -3.85 -6.79 10.13
CA SER A 262 -4.88 -7.02 11.14
C SER A 262 -5.54 -8.38 10.97
N TYR A 263 -5.84 -8.78 9.73
CA TYR A 263 -6.35 -10.11 9.44
C TYR A 263 -5.31 -11.21 9.68
N CYS A 264 -4.04 -10.98 9.34
CA CYS A 264 -2.97 -11.94 9.66
C CYS A 264 -2.85 -12.19 11.17
N LEU A 265 -2.91 -11.12 11.97
CA LEU A 265 -2.87 -11.22 13.42
C LEU A 265 -4.10 -11.96 13.95
N LYS A 266 -5.30 -11.66 13.43
CA LYS A 266 -6.52 -12.37 13.84
C LYS A 266 -6.47 -13.86 13.51
N VAL A 267 -6.00 -14.24 12.33
CA VAL A 267 -5.82 -15.66 11.97
C VAL A 267 -4.87 -16.35 12.93
N LYS A 268 -3.72 -15.72 13.23
CA LYS A 268 -2.76 -16.27 14.18
C LYS A 268 -3.35 -16.46 15.58
N GLU A 269 -4.08 -15.46 16.09
CA GLU A 269 -4.76 -15.58 17.39
C GLU A 269 -5.77 -16.74 17.40
N MET A 270 -6.54 -16.93 16.32
CA MET A 270 -7.50 -18.04 16.20
C MET A 270 -6.81 -19.40 16.07
N ASP A 271 -5.65 -19.48 15.42
CA ASP A 271 -4.83 -20.69 15.31
C ASP A 271 -4.22 -21.05 16.68
N ASP A 272 -3.68 -20.06 17.41
CA ASP A 272 -3.08 -20.23 18.74
C ASP A 272 -4.15 -20.66 19.77
N GLU A 273 -5.36 -20.10 19.68
CA GLU A 273 -6.52 -20.49 20.50
C GLU A 273 -6.95 -21.93 20.20
N GLU A 274 -7.11 -22.28 18.93
CA GLU A 274 -7.49 -23.64 18.50
C GLU A 274 -6.47 -24.69 18.98
N TYR A 275 -5.18 -24.40 18.80
CA TYR A 275 -4.10 -25.28 19.27
C TYR A 275 -4.17 -25.50 20.79
N SER A 276 -4.36 -24.40 21.55
CA SER A 276 -4.43 -24.45 23.02
C SER A 276 -5.63 -25.27 23.51
N CYS A 277 -6.79 -25.07 22.91
CA CYS A 277 -8.02 -25.82 23.21
C CYS A 277 -7.89 -27.32 22.88
N ILE A 278 -7.32 -27.65 21.72
CA ILE A 278 -7.05 -29.05 21.34
C ILE A 278 -6.08 -29.71 22.32
N ALA A 279 -5.04 -28.99 22.79
CA ALA A 279 -4.10 -29.51 23.76
C ALA A 279 -4.74 -29.83 25.13
N MET A 280 -5.85 -29.17 25.47
CA MET A 280 -6.64 -29.44 26.66
C MET A 280 -7.72 -30.53 26.44
N GLY A 281 -7.90 -31.01 25.21
CA GLY A 281 -8.93 -31.99 24.87
C GLY A 281 -10.34 -31.40 24.72
N GLU A 282 -10.47 -30.07 24.64
CA GLU A 282 -11.75 -29.36 24.54
C GLU A 282 -11.83 -28.63 23.19
N PRO A 283 -12.32 -29.26 22.11
CA PRO A 283 -12.41 -28.60 20.81
C PRO A 283 -13.43 -27.44 20.87
N LEU A 284 -13.06 -26.32 20.26
CA LEU A 284 -13.91 -25.13 20.20
C LEU A 284 -15.21 -25.40 19.42
N TYR A 285 -16.34 -24.90 19.92
CA TYR A 285 -17.64 -24.99 19.24
C TYR A 285 -17.58 -24.55 17.78
N ARG A 286 -16.91 -23.41 17.49
CA ARG A 286 -16.74 -22.92 16.11
C ARG A 286 -16.06 -23.94 15.19
N VAL A 287 -15.09 -24.71 15.70
CA VAL A 287 -14.35 -25.71 14.90
C VAL A 287 -15.25 -26.91 14.64
N SER A 288 -15.94 -27.39 15.69
CA SER A 288 -16.88 -28.51 15.62
C SER A 288 -18.09 -28.26 14.72
N THR A 289 -18.39 -27.00 14.41
CA THR A 289 -19.53 -26.57 13.58
C THR A 289 -19.13 -26.02 12.21
N GLY A 290 -17.92 -26.36 11.72
CA GLY A 290 -17.48 -26.06 10.34
C GLY A 290 -16.64 -24.79 10.18
N ASN A 291 -16.32 -24.10 11.27
CA ASN A 291 -15.35 -23.00 11.39
C ASN A 291 -15.60 -21.83 10.41
N TYR A 292 -16.87 -21.48 10.18
CA TYR A 292 -17.26 -20.45 9.20
C TYR A 292 -16.69 -19.07 9.53
N GLU A 293 -16.58 -18.70 10.81
CA GLU A 293 -15.94 -17.43 11.21
C GLU A 293 -14.48 -17.38 10.74
N TYR A 294 -13.70 -18.43 11.01
CA TYR A 294 -12.31 -18.51 10.57
C TYR A 294 -12.21 -18.47 9.04
N ARG A 295 -13.08 -19.22 8.34
CA ARG A 295 -13.14 -19.24 6.87
C ARG A 295 -13.46 -17.86 6.28
N LEU A 296 -14.36 -17.09 6.90
CA LEU A 296 -14.65 -15.70 6.55
C LEU A 296 -13.40 -14.82 6.73
N ILE A 297 -12.69 -14.94 7.87
CA ILE A 297 -11.46 -14.19 8.11
C ILE A 297 -10.37 -14.55 7.09
N LEU A 298 -10.25 -15.82 6.70
CA LEU A 298 -9.33 -16.24 5.64
C LEU A 298 -9.65 -15.59 4.28
N ARG A 299 -10.94 -15.52 3.90
CA ARG A 299 -11.40 -14.81 2.70
C ARG A 299 -11.03 -13.34 2.76
N CYS A 300 -11.36 -12.64 3.86
CA CYS A 300 -11.04 -11.24 4.04
C CYS A 300 -9.53 -10.96 4.02
N ARG A 301 -8.72 -11.87 4.61
CA ARG A 301 -7.25 -11.82 4.54
C ARG A 301 -6.75 -11.91 3.10
N GLN A 302 -7.27 -12.86 2.30
CA GLN A 302 -6.89 -13.01 0.89
C GLN A 302 -7.20 -11.74 0.08
N GLU A 303 -8.38 -11.15 0.26
CA GLU A 303 -8.74 -9.92 -0.44
C GLU A 303 -7.94 -8.70 0.01
N ALA A 304 -7.68 -8.57 1.32
CA ALA A 304 -6.80 -7.52 1.84
C ALA A 304 -5.37 -7.68 1.30
N ARG A 305 -4.88 -8.92 1.18
CA ARG A 305 -3.58 -9.24 0.57
C ARG A 305 -3.53 -8.81 -0.89
N ALA A 306 -4.57 -9.12 -1.68
CA ALA A 306 -4.64 -8.73 -3.09
C ALA A 306 -4.60 -7.20 -3.27
N ARG A 307 -5.37 -6.48 -2.44
CA ARG A 307 -5.34 -5.00 -2.40
C ARG A 307 -3.97 -4.48 -2.00
N PHE A 308 -3.34 -5.07 -0.98
CA PHE A 308 -1.99 -4.71 -0.56
C PHE A 308 -0.95 -4.93 -1.68
N PHE A 309 -0.98 -6.07 -2.35
CA PHE A 309 -0.06 -6.40 -3.44
C PHE A 309 -0.21 -5.49 -4.65
N PHE A 310 -1.43 -5.05 -4.96
CA PHE A 310 -1.68 -4.06 -6.00
C PHE A 310 -0.87 -2.77 -5.77
N TYR A 311 -0.85 -2.26 -4.52
CA TYR A 311 -0.03 -1.08 -4.22
C TYR A 311 1.47 -1.41 -4.23
N VAL A 312 1.89 -2.59 -3.75
CA VAL A 312 3.30 -3.00 -3.80
C VAL A 312 3.83 -3.00 -5.24
N MET A 313 3.12 -3.59 -6.19
CA MET A 313 3.51 -3.60 -7.61
C MET A 313 3.57 -2.17 -8.20
N ASN A 314 2.61 -1.32 -7.86
CA ASN A 314 2.64 0.10 -8.27
C ASN A 314 3.81 0.86 -7.64
N PHE A 315 4.23 0.54 -6.41
CA PHE A 315 5.40 1.14 -5.78
C PHE A 315 6.73 0.63 -6.36
N TYR A 316 6.85 -0.64 -6.74
CA TYR A 316 8.02 -1.13 -7.48
C TYR A 316 8.10 -0.51 -8.87
N PHE A 317 6.97 -0.31 -9.53
CA PHE A 317 6.90 0.46 -10.77
C PHE A 317 7.35 1.91 -10.53
N LEU A 318 6.87 2.57 -9.47
CA LEU A 318 7.29 3.93 -9.12
C LEU A 318 8.78 4.01 -8.72
N HIS A 319 9.29 3.04 -7.97
CA HIS A 319 10.71 2.94 -7.62
C HIS A 319 11.58 2.67 -8.85
N TRP A 320 11.11 1.86 -9.80
CA TRP A 320 11.78 1.64 -11.08
C TRP A 320 11.77 2.90 -11.95
N VAL A 321 10.66 3.64 -11.99
CA VAL A 321 10.54 4.94 -12.67
C VAL A 321 11.44 6.01 -12.02
N LEU A 322 11.51 6.05 -10.68
CA LEU A 322 12.30 7.03 -9.93
C LEU A 322 13.81 6.71 -9.89
N ASN A 323 14.22 5.45 -10.09
CA ASN A 323 15.64 5.05 -10.13
C ASN A 323 16.15 4.71 -11.53
N SER A 324 15.36 4.92 -12.58
CA SER A 324 15.83 4.79 -13.97
C SER A 324 16.50 6.10 -14.41
N PRO A 325 17.82 6.12 -14.65
CA PRO A 325 18.55 7.35 -14.99
C PRO A 325 18.15 7.96 -16.35
N SER A 326 17.33 7.26 -17.13
CA SER A 326 16.88 7.66 -18.48
C SER A 326 15.51 8.32 -18.55
N LEU A 327 14.72 8.37 -17.46
CA LEU A 327 13.32 8.84 -17.50
C LEU A 327 13.05 10.17 -16.79
N HIS A 328 14.08 10.82 -16.24
CA HIS A 328 13.95 12.05 -15.46
C HIS A 328 13.43 13.29 -16.24
N LEU A 329 13.16 13.17 -17.53
CA LEU A 329 12.70 14.30 -18.37
C LEU A 329 11.33 14.13 -19.06
N GLN A 330 10.64 12.99 -18.94
CA GLN A 330 9.44 12.74 -19.78
C GLN A 330 8.07 12.80 -19.08
N PHE A 331 7.99 12.92 -17.75
CA PHE A 331 6.70 12.91 -17.05
C PHE A 331 6.14 14.28 -16.65
N PHE A 332 6.64 15.38 -17.21
CA PHE A 332 6.08 16.73 -16.97
C PHE A 332 5.14 17.25 -18.07
N ILE A 333 4.85 16.46 -19.11
CA ILE A 333 3.87 16.82 -20.14
C ILE A 333 3.09 15.56 -20.54
N LEU A 334 1.95 15.34 -19.87
CA LEU A 334 0.70 14.79 -20.42
C LEU A 334 -0.38 14.80 -19.33
#